data_AF-A0A4Y4XIQ2-F1
#
_entry.id   AF-A0A4Y4XIQ2-F1
#
_cell.length_a   1.000
_cell.length_b   1.000
_cell.length_c   1.000
_cell.angle_alpha   90.00
_cell.angle_beta   90.00
_cell.angle_gamma   90.00
#
_symmetry.space_group_name_H-M   'P 1'
#
loop_
_entity.id
_entity.type
_entity.pdbx_description
1 polymer ?
#
loop_
_entity_poly.entity_id
_entity_poly.type
_entity_poly.pdbx_seq_one_letter_code
_entity_poly.pdbx_strand_id
1 'polypeptide(L)'
;FDNVISPAFYTDKSFTMLLTYANRDNLNQKAWYQYKNLAHILKLTDYKSVWITSQGYGLMWGNSYYQVAKHFDTYIENDKPYDENLAALFKRYYNNERERVKSVKILLFFI
;
A
#
# COMPACT_ATOMS: atom_id res chain seq x y z
N PHE A 1 -10.69 -16.58 6.00
CA PHE A 1 -10.33 -17.12 4.67
C PHE A 1 -9.39 -18.29 4.93
N ASP A 2 -9.81 -19.51 4.61
CA ASP A 2 -9.09 -20.70 5.10
C ASP A 2 -8.13 -21.28 4.06
N ASN A 3 -8.25 -20.84 2.80
CA ASN A 3 -7.49 -21.36 1.65
C ASN A 3 -6.92 -20.21 0.80
N VAL A 4 -6.04 -19.38 1.37
CA VAL A 4 -5.36 -18.29 0.64
C VAL A 4 -3.87 -18.56 0.60
N ILE A 5 -3.30 -18.55 -0.61
CA ILE A 5 -1.86 -18.80 -0.84
C ILE A 5 -1.24 -17.53 -1.42
N SER A 6 -0.15 -17.08 -0.80
CA SER A 6 0.61 -15.92 -1.27
C SER A 6 1.15 -16.14 -2.69
N PRO A 7 1.21 -15.09 -3.53
CA PRO A 7 1.78 -15.21 -4.87
C PRO A 7 3.27 -15.60 -4.87
N ALA A 8 4.02 -15.22 -3.82
CA ALA A 8 5.43 -15.55 -3.62
C ALA A 8 5.80 -15.69 -2.12
N PHE A 9 7.01 -16.19 -1.83
CA PHE A 9 7.53 -16.38 -0.47
C PHE A 9 8.27 -15.17 0.11
N TYR A 10 8.61 -14.17 -0.72
CA TYR A 10 9.34 -12.98 -0.32
C TYR A 10 8.45 -11.75 -0.45
N THR A 11 8.48 -10.84 0.53
CA THR A 11 7.69 -9.61 0.55
C THR A 11 7.78 -8.86 -0.78
N ASP A 12 9.01 -8.55 -1.22
CA ASP A 12 9.25 -7.87 -2.49
C ASP A 12 8.63 -8.63 -3.68
N LYS A 13 8.92 -9.92 -3.85
CA LYS A 13 8.32 -10.69 -4.96
C LYS A 13 6.78 -10.73 -4.89
N SER A 14 6.20 -10.75 -3.70
CA SER A 14 4.74 -10.74 -3.53
C SER A 14 4.14 -9.41 -4.02
N PHE A 15 4.76 -8.26 -3.72
CA PHE A 15 4.26 -6.94 -4.14
C PHE A 15 4.37 -6.67 -5.66
N THR A 16 5.06 -7.53 -6.41
CA THR A 16 4.99 -7.48 -7.89
C THR A 16 3.60 -7.84 -8.43
N MET A 17 2.83 -8.65 -7.70
CA MET A 17 1.47 -9.10 -8.05
C MET A 17 0.41 -8.60 -7.06
N LEU A 18 0.74 -8.55 -5.78
CA LEU A 18 -0.15 -8.10 -4.73
C LEU A 18 -0.49 -6.62 -4.95
N LEU A 19 -1.79 -6.31 -4.94
CA LEU A 19 -2.35 -4.97 -5.24
C LEU A 19 -2.11 -4.48 -6.68
N THR A 20 -1.54 -5.27 -7.58
CA THR A 20 -1.39 -4.92 -9.00
C THR A 20 -2.36 -5.72 -9.87
N TYR A 21 -2.50 -5.33 -11.15
CA TYR A 21 -3.18 -6.17 -12.14
C TYR A 21 -2.29 -7.30 -12.70
N ALA A 22 -1.06 -7.43 -12.21
CA ALA A 22 -0.17 -8.51 -12.61
C ALA A 22 -0.55 -9.81 -11.89
N ASN A 23 -0.36 -10.94 -12.55
CA ASN A 23 -0.55 -12.28 -12.02
C ASN A 23 0.42 -13.26 -12.68
N ARG A 24 0.41 -14.52 -12.25
CA ARG A 24 1.33 -15.55 -12.75
C ARG A 24 1.23 -15.75 -14.27
N ASP A 25 0.06 -15.55 -14.86
CA ASP A 25 -0.20 -15.82 -16.28
C ASP A 25 0.22 -14.66 -17.19
N ASN A 26 0.31 -13.43 -16.66
CA ASN A 26 0.60 -12.23 -17.45
C ASN A 26 1.94 -11.55 -17.11
N LEU A 27 2.67 -12.01 -16.09
CA LEU A 27 3.98 -11.47 -15.72
C LEU A 27 5.04 -11.58 -16.82
N ASN A 28 4.88 -12.51 -17.76
CA ASN A 28 5.75 -12.66 -18.94
C ASN A 28 5.40 -11.71 -20.10
N GLN A 29 4.24 -11.06 -20.08
CA GLN A 29 3.78 -10.21 -21.19
C GLN A 29 4.36 -8.80 -21.12
N LYS A 30 4.59 -8.28 -19.90
CA LYS A 30 5.27 -7.01 -19.66
C LYS A 30 5.79 -6.93 -18.23
N ALA A 31 6.69 -5.99 -17.98
CA ALA A 31 7.27 -5.81 -16.64
C ALA A 31 6.20 -5.48 -15.59
N TRP A 32 6.32 -6.07 -14.40
CA TRP A 32 5.30 -5.98 -13.34
C TRP A 32 4.97 -4.53 -12.93
N TYR A 33 5.96 -3.63 -12.92
CA TYR A 33 5.78 -2.21 -12.56
C TYR A 33 5.06 -1.39 -13.64
N GLN A 34 4.78 -1.97 -14.80
CA GLN A 34 3.97 -1.35 -15.86
C GLN A 34 2.48 -1.69 -15.75
N TYR A 35 2.09 -2.51 -14.77
CA TYR A 35 0.68 -2.73 -14.46
C TYR A 35 0.17 -1.63 -13.55
N LYS A 36 -1.08 -1.18 -13.78
CA LYS A 36 -1.78 -0.34 -12.80
C LYS A 36 -1.92 -1.13 -11.50
N ASN A 37 -2.05 -0.40 -10.39
CA ASN A 37 -2.24 -0.98 -9.07
C ASN A 37 -3.50 -0.42 -8.40
N LEU A 38 -3.83 -0.92 -7.22
CA LEU A 38 -5.04 -0.55 -6.48
C LEU A 38 -5.14 0.96 -6.25
N ALA A 39 -4.04 1.66 -5.96
CA ALA A 39 -4.05 3.12 -5.81
C ALA A 39 -4.53 3.84 -7.07
N HIS A 40 -4.24 3.31 -8.27
CA HIS A 40 -4.75 3.90 -9.51
C HIS A 40 -6.27 3.78 -9.63
N ILE A 41 -6.87 2.72 -9.10
CA ILE A 41 -8.33 2.54 -9.07
C ILE A 41 -8.92 3.50 -8.05
N LEU A 42 -8.32 3.61 -6.86
CA LEU A 42 -8.79 4.50 -5.80
C LEU A 42 -8.80 5.96 -6.25
N LYS A 43 -7.84 6.38 -7.06
CA LYS A 43 -7.82 7.73 -7.68
C LYS A 43 -8.97 8.03 -8.63
N LEU A 44 -9.68 7.00 -9.12
CA LEU A 44 -10.90 7.18 -9.91
C LEU A 44 -12.15 7.36 -9.04
N THR A 45 -12.01 7.25 -7.72
CA THR A 45 -13.09 7.36 -6.75
C THR A 45 -12.94 8.63 -5.90
N ASP A 46 -13.90 8.88 -5.01
CA ASP A 46 -13.87 9.97 -4.03
C ASP A 46 -13.01 9.65 -2.78
N TYR A 47 -12.29 8.52 -2.79
CA TYR A 47 -11.45 8.11 -1.68
C TYR A 47 -10.11 8.84 -1.69
N LYS A 48 -9.69 9.27 -0.50
CA LYS A 48 -8.28 9.60 -0.23
C LYS A 48 -7.58 8.33 0.23
N SER A 49 -6.54 7.94 -0.49
CA SER A 49 -5.85 6.68 -0.29
C SER A 49 -4.55 6.89 0.51
N VAL A 50 -4.39 6.15 1.61
CA VAL A 50 -3.27 6.33 2.53
C VAL A 50 -2.57 5.01 2.82
N TRP A 51 -1.25 5.04 2.77
CA TRP A 51 -0.38 3.94 3.09
C TRP A 51 0.35 4.21 4.41
N ILE A 52 0.15 3.36 5.43
CA ILE A 52 0.81 3.48 6.73
C ILE A 52 1.63 2.21 6.97
N THR A 53 2.90 2.34 7.34
CA THR A 53 3.78 1.16 7.47
C THR A 53 4.82 1.27 8.57
N SER A 54 5.21 0.13 9.12
CA SER A 54 6.33 -0.05 10.05
C SER A 54 7.59 -0.61 9.37
N GLN A 55 7.53 -0.95 8.09
CA GLN A 55 8.68 -1.48 7.37
C GLN A 55 9.68 -0.34 7.09
N GLY A 56 10.78 -0.36 7.84
CA GLY A 56 11.83 0.65 7.77
C GLY A 56 12.54 0.73 6.41
N TYR A 57 12.88 1.95 6.00
CA TYR A 57 13.55 2.22 4.73
C TYR A 57 15.05 1.89 4.72
N GLY A 58 15.38 0.67 4.27
CA GLY A 58 16.74 0.33 3.87
C GLY A 58 17.06 0.71 2.41
N LEU A 59 16.13 0.48 1.47
CA LEU A 59 16.42 0.57 0.03
C LEU A 59 15.13 0.89 -0.77
N MET A 60 14.85 2.18 -1.03
CA MET A 60 13.70 2.63 -1.83
C MET A 60 13.81 2.29 -3.33
N TRP A 61 15.03 2.11 -3.83
CA TRP A 61 15.30 1.86 -5.24
C TRP A 61 15.21 0.36 -5.54
N GLY A 62 14.29 -0.01 -6.42
CA GLY A 62 14.06 -1.41 -6.83
C GLY A 62 13.10 -2.21 -5.95
N ASN A 63 12.76 -1.72 -4.75
CA ASN A 63 11.81 -2.39 -3.87
C ASN A 63 10.36 -2.21 -4.37
N SER A 64 9.76 -3.31 -4.79
CA SER A 64 8.41 -3.35 -5.37
C SER A 64 7.31 -2.89 -4.42
N TYR A 65 7.46 -3.13 -3.12
CA TYR A 65 6.55 -2.64 -2.09
C TYR A 65 6.45 -1.11 -2.15
N TYR A 66 7.61 -0.43 -2.22
CA TYR A 66 7.65 1.03 -2.33
C TYR A 66 7.09 1.52 -3.66
N GLN A 67 7.40 0.82 -4.76
CA GLN A 67 6.86 1.16 -6.07
C GLN A 67 5.34 1.06 -6.12
N VAL A 68 4.72 0.17 -5.35
CA VAL A 68 3.26 0.11 -5.19
C VAL A 68 2.77 1.25 -4.31
N ALA A 69 3.38 1.41 -3.13
CA ALA A 69 2.95 2.36 -2.09
C ALA A 69 3.02 3.83 -2.54
N LYS A 70 4.01 4.21 -3.35
CA LYS A 70 4.18 5.61 -3.81
C LYS A 70 3.03 6.14 -4.67
N HIS A 71 2.14 5.26 -5.15
CA HIS A 71 0.98 5.68 -5.94
C HIS A 71 -0.22 6.10 -5.09
N PHE A 72 -0.21 5.80 -3.79
CA PHE A 72 -1.21 6.28 -2.83
C PHE A 72 -1.05 7.80 -2.61
N ASP A 73 -2.11 8.48 -2.18
CA ASP A 73 -2.11 9.94 -2.03
C ASP A 73 -1.30 10.41 -0.82
N THR A 74 -1.15 9.54 0.18
CA THR A 74 -0.36 9.83 1.37
C THR A 74 0.41 8.57 1.77
N TYR A 75 1.69 8.74 2.07
CA TYR A 75 2.56 7.71 2.63
C TYR A 75 3.01 8.15 4.03
N ILE A 76 2.82 7.31 5.03
CA ILE A 76 3.20 7.56 6.42
C ILE A 76 4.05 6.40 6.90
N GLU A 77 5.30 6.69 7.25
CA GLU A 77 6.15 5.73 7.92
C GLU A 77 5.98 5.85 9.44
N ASN A 78 6.07 4.72 10.12
CA ASN A 78 6.19 4.67 11.56
C ASN A 78 7.65 4.90 11.94
N ASP A 79 7.89 5.95 12.72
CA ASP A 79 9.23 6.28 13.24
C ASP A 79 9.81 5.20 14.18
N LYS A 80 9.00 4.21 14.60
CA LYS A 80 9.44 3.07 15.41
C LYS A 80 9.40 1.78 14.60
N PRO A 81 10.36 0.85 14.83
CA PRO A 81 10.54 -0.37 14.03
C PRO A 81 9.44 -1.43 14.18
N TYR A 82 8.43 -1.21 15.03
CA TYR A 82 7.41 -2.23 15.35
C TYR A 82 5.99 -1.69 15.23
N ASP A 83 5.05 -2.60 14.96
CA ASP A 83 3.64 -2.34 14.67
C ASP A 83 2.85 -1.67 15.81
N GLU A 84 3.41 -1.65 17.02
CA GLU A 84 2.78 -1.14 18.25
C GLU A 84 2.20 0.28 18.10
N ASN A 85 2.76 1.08 17.19
CA ASN A 85 2.31 2.45 16.94
C ASN A 85 1.41 2.63 15.72
N LEU A 86 1.23 1.63 14.85
CA LEU A 86 0.47 1.78 13.61
C LEU A 86 -0.97 2.21 13.88
N ALA A 87 -1.59 1.64 14.92
CA ALA A 87 -2.93 2.01 15.36
C ALA A 87 -3.01 3.45 15.89
N ALA A 88 -1.96 3.93 16.56
CA ALA A 88 -1.91 5.30 17.08
C ALA A 88 -1.70 6.31 15.94
N LEU A 89 -0.80 6.02 15.00
CA LEU A 89 -0.58 6.80 13.79
C LEU A 89 -1.85 6.90 12.94
N PHE A 90 -2.54 5.77 12.78
CA PHE A 90 -3.85 5.72 12.14
C PHE A 90 -4.85 6.64 12.81
N LYS A 91 -5.08 6.49 14.13
CA LYS A 91 -6.07 7.30 14.86
C LYS A 91 -5.76 8.80 14.74
N ARG A 92 -4.48 9.17 14.84
CA ARG A 92 -4.03 10.55 14.68
C ARG A 92 -4.34 11.09 13.28
N TYR A 93 -3.95 10.34 12.24
CA TYR A 93 -4.22 10.75 10.86
C TYR A 93 -5.71 10.87 10.57
N TYR A 94 -6.48 9.84 10.95
CA TYR A 94 -7.93 9.80 10.72
C TYR A 94 -8.65 10.95 11.41
N ASN A 95 -8.33 11.25 12.68
CA ASN A 95 -8.96 12.35 13.40
C ASN A 95 -8.64 13.70 12.75
N ASN A 96 -7.39 13.95 12.38
CA ASN A 96 -6.98 15.17 11.70
C ASN A 96 -7.70 15.36 10.36
N GLU A 97 -7.82 14.30 9.55
CA GLU A 97 -8.50 14.37 8.26
C GLU A 97 -10.02 14.52 8.41
N ARG A 98 -10.62 13.86 9.41
CA ARG A 98 -12.04 14.03 9.74
C ARG A 98 -12.38 15.46 10.12
N GLU A 99 -11.50 16.15 10.84
CA GLU A 99 -11.67 17.57 11.18
C GLU A 99 -11.51 18.48 9.95
N ARG A 100 -10.62 18.13 9.03
CA ARG A 100 -10.38 18.91 7.80
C ARG A 100 -11.44 18.71 6.72
N VAL A 101 -11.99 17.51 6.58
CA VAL A 101 -12.92 17.18 5.49
C VAL A 101 -14.09 16.33 6.01
N LYS A 102 -15.30 16.89 5.94
CA LYS A 102 -16.53 16.25 6.47
C LYS A 102 -17.01 15.03 5.68
N SER A 103 -16.51 14.79 4.45
CA SER A 103 -17.06 13.79 3.51
C SER A 103 -16.04 12.87 2.84
N VAL A 104 -14.74 13.02 3.09
CA VAL A 104 -13.72 12.18 2.43
C VAL A 104 -13.73 10.77 3.01
N LYS A 105 -13.85 9.78 2.13
CA LYS A 105 -13.68 8.38 2.50
C LYS A 105 -12.19 8.04 2.49
N ILE A 106 -11.69 7.47 3.57
CA ILE A 106 -10.28 7.16 3.72
C ILE A 106 -10.12 5.65 3.61
N LEU A 107 -9.23 5.20 2.71
CA LEU A 107 -8.82 3.80 2.66
C LEU A 107 -7.36 3.67 3.07
N LEU A 108 -7.12 2.78 4.02
CA LEU A 108 -5.82 2.61 4.67
C LEU A 108 -5.27 1.21 4.48
N PHE A 109 -3.97 1.16 4.20
CA PHE A 109 -3.21 -0.07 4.05
C PHE A 109 -2.12 -0.11 5.12
N PHE A 110 -2.10 -1.21 5.88
CA PHE A 110 -1.12 -1.49 6.94
C PHE A 110 -0.31 -2.71 6.55
N ILE A 111 1.00 -2.53 6.37
CA ILE A 111 1.96 -3.56 5.96
C ILE A 111 3.26 -3.36 6.74
#